data_AF-A0A7V8FJP1-F1
#
_entry.id   AF-A0A7V8FJP1-F1
#
_cell.length_a   1.000
_cell.length_b   1.000
_cell.length_c   1.000
_cell.angle_alpha   90.00
_cell.angle_beta   90.00
_cell.angle_gamma   90.00
#
_symmetry.space_group_name_H-M   'P 1'
#
loop_
_entity.id
_entity.type
_entity.pdbx_description
1 polymer ?
#
loop_
_entity_poly.entity_id
_entity_poly.type
_entity_poly.pdbx_seq_one_letter_code
_entity_poly.pdbx_strand_id
1 'polypeptide(L)'
;MLLLAGCQSDPALHSARIGTAQYRLQVDRCHVIDRAQLEADLRALATKTCPAGSATLENLQPLPSRQGSLFGECLRRGALQAEVRCQP
;
A
#
# COMPACT_ATOMS: atom_id res chain seq x y z
N MET A 1 15.68 15.63 -23.17
CA MET A 1 14.93 14.44 -22.71
C MET A 1 13.78 14.94 -21.86
N LEU A 2 12.55 14.92 -22.39
CA LEU A 2 11.36 15.14 -21.58
C LEU A 2 11.25 13.96 -20.61
N LEU A 3 11.47 14.21 -19.32
CA LEU A 3 11.12 13.27 -18.27
C LEU A 3 9.60 13.17 -18.27
N LEU A 4 9.07 12.24 -19.05
CA LEU A 4 7.74 11.69 -18.84
C LEU A 4 7.76 11.10 -17.42
N ALA A 5 7.44 11.93 -16.42
CA ALA A 5 7.05 11.48 -15.10
C ALA A 5 5.69 10.80 -15.28
N GLY A 6 5.70 9.63 -15.93
CA GLY A 6 4.58 8.73 -15.98
C GLY A 6 4.16 8.52 -14.53
N CYS A 7 2.87 8.69 -14.27
CA CYS A 7 2.26 8.32 -13.01
C CYS A 7 2.89 7.01 -12.56
N GLN A 8 3.64 7.07 -11.45
CA GLN A 8 4.25 5.91 -10.83
C GLN A 8 3.19 4.82 -10.81
N SER A 9 3.49 3.65 -11.39
CA SER A 9 2.53 2.59 -11.69
C SER A 9 1.63 2.31 -10.49
N ASP A 10 0.44 2.92 -10.47
CA ASP A 10 -0.54 2.75 -9.42
C ASP A 10 -0.95 1.27 -9.38
N PRO A 11 -0.92 0.58 -8.21
CA PRO A 11 -0.58 1.07 -6.87
C PRO A 11 0.92 1.01 -6.49
N ALA A 12 1.38 1.95 -5.66
CA ALA A 12 2.68 1.87 -5.00
C ALA A 12 2.56 1.00 -3.73
N LEU A 13 3.21 -0.17 -3.75
CA LEU A 13 3.15 -1.17 -2.68
C LEU A 13 4.50 -1.30 -1.97
N HIS A 14 4.51 -1.26 -0.65
CA HIS A 14 5.72 -1.41 0.16
C HIS A 14 5.47 -2.34 1.35
N SER A 15 6.33 -3.35 1.51
CA SER A 15 6.44 -4.15 2.72
C SER A 15 7.78 -3.91 3.43
N ALA A 16 7.78 -3.79 4.75
CA ALA A 16 8.97 -3.62 5.57
C ALA A 16 8.88 -4.54 6.79
N ARG A 17 9.92 -5.34 7.05
CA ARG A 17 9.95 -6.22 8.22
C ARG A 17 10.15 -5.39 9.50
N ILE A 18 9.29 -5.59 10.49
CA ILE A 18 9.33 -4.89 11.79
C ILE A 18 9.53 -5.85 12.98
N GLY A 19 9.47 -7.15 12.76
CA GLY A 19 9.69 -8.15 13.80
C GLY A 19 9.88 -9.57 13.26
N THR A 20 9.91 -10.54 14.17
CA THR A 20 9.94 -11.97 13.80
C THR A 20 8.59 -12.36 13.20
N ALA A 21 8.61 -12.65 11.89
CA ALA A 21 7.42 -12.88 11.09
C ALA A 21 6.42 -11.71 11.08
N GLN A 22 6.81 -10.49 11.46
CA GLN A 22 5.94 -9.32 11.45
C GLN A 22 6.40 -8.31 10.41
N TYR A 23 5.47 -7.83 9.60
CA TYR A 23 5.71 -6.92 8.49
C TYR A 23 4.73 -5.75 8.55
N ARG A 24 5.26 -4.56 8.30
CA ARG A 24 4.49 -3.36 8.03
C ARG A 24 4.25 -3.26 6.54
N LEU A 25 2.99 -3.14 6.15
CA LEU A 25 2.52 -3.03 4.78
C LEU A 25 1.99 -1.62 4.54
N GLN A 26 2.33 -1.04 3.40
CA GLN A 26 1.85 0.27 2.99
C GLN A 26 1.43 0.19 1.54
N VAL A 27 0.24 0.72 1.26
CA VAL A 27 -0.24 0.99 -0.09
C VAL A 27 -0.44 2.48 -0.21
N ASP A 28 -0.05 3.02 -1.36
CA ASP A 28 -0.39 4.36 -1.78
C ASP A 28 -0.99 4.27 -3.17
N ARG A 29 -2.05 5.04 -3.43
CA ARG A 29 -2.72 5.10 -4.74
C ARG A 29 -3.05 6.52 -5.16
N CYS A 30 -2.83 6.78 -6.44
CA CYS A 30 -3.14 8.03 -7.12
C CYS A 30 -4.65 8.23 -7.34
N HIS A 31 -5.40 7.12 -7.42
CA HIS A 31 -6.85 7.13 -7.63
C HIS A 31 -7.57 6.20 -6.65
N VAL A 32 -7.87 6.73 -5.46
CA VAL A 32 -8.65 6.02 -4.44
C VAL A 32 -10.10 6.41 -4.52
N ILE A 33 -10.94 5.43 -4.87
CA ILE A 33 -12.39 5.60 -4.93
C ILE A 33 -12.99 5.41 -3.53
N ASP A 34 -12.51 4.39 -2.80
CA ASP A 34 -12.94 4.05 -1.44
C ASP A 34 -11.83 3.35 -0.63
N ARG A 35 -11.90 3.43 0.70
CA ARG A 35 -10.94 2.79 1.63
C ARG A 35 -10.86 1.27 1.46
N ALA A 36 -11.97 0.60 1.12
CA ALA A 36 -11.99 -0.85 0.92
C ALA A 36 -11.02 -1.31 -0.18
N GLN A 37 -10.78 -0.46 -1.19
CA GLN A 37 -9.81 -0.75 -2.25
C GLN A 37 -8.38 -0.81 -1.69
N LEU A 38 -8.00 0.16 -0.85
CA LEU A 38 -6.69 0.17 -0.19
C LEU A 38 -6.51 -1.04 0.73
N GLU A 39 -7.56 -1.43 1.44
CA GLU A 39 -7.51 -2.63 2.29
C GLU A 39 -7.37 -3.92 1.46
N ALA A 40 -8.00 -4.00 0.29
CA ALA A 40 -7.82 -5.11 -0.63
C ALA A 40 -6.38 -5.19 -1.17
N ASP A 41 -5.78 -4.05 -1.53
CA ASP A 41 -4.39 -3.97 -1.94
C ASP A 41 -3.42 -4.40 -0.82
N LEU A 42 -3.69 -4.01 0.44
CA LEU A 42 -2.93 -4.48 1.60
C LEU A 42 -3.05 -5.98 1.81
N ARG A 43 -4.25 -6.56 1.64
CA ARG A 43 -4.45 -8.02 1.73
C ARG A 43 -3.68 -8.76 0.63
N ALA A 44 -3.74 -8.28 -0.61
CA ALA A 44 -2.98 -8.84 -1.71
C ALA A 44 -1.46 -8.74 -1.48
N LEU A 45 -0.99 -7.62 -0.92
CA LEU A 45 0.42 -7.44 -0.53
C LEU A 45 0.82 -8.38 0.61
N ALA A 46 -0.06 -8.61 1.59
CA ALA A 46 0.17 -9.57 2.67
C ALA A 46 0.34 -10.99 2.13
N THR A 47 -0.53 -11.44 1.22
CA THR A 47 -0.42 -12.75 0.56
C THR A 47 0.90 -12.89 -0.20
N LYS A 48 1.35 -11.83 -0.89
CA LYS A 48 2.64 -11.82 -1.58
C LYS A 48 3.83 -11.83 -0.61
N THR A 49 3.71 -11.16 0.54
CA THR A 49 4.79 -11.05 1.54
C THR A 49 4.90 -12.31 2.40
N CYS A 50 3.78 -12.99 2.66
CA CYS A 50 3.68 -14.18 3.51
C CYS A 50 3.20 -15.40 2.69
N PRO A 51 4.09 -16.09 1.94
CA PRO A 51 3.70 -17.20 1.07
C PRO A 51 3.15 -18.42 1.83
N ALA A 52 3.53 -18.61 3.09
CA ALA A 52 3.02 -19.67 3.97
C ALA A 52 1.65 -19.34 4.60
N GLY A 53 1.15 -18.12 4.40
CA GLY A 53 -0.07 -17.62 5.03
C GLY A 53 0.20 -16.37 5.88
N SER A 54 -0.75 -15.43 5.83
CA SER A 54 -0.75 -14.22 6.65
C SER A 54 -1.90 -14.26 7.65
N ALA A 55 -1.65 -13.82 8.88
CA ALA A 55 -2.71 -13.47 9.82
C ALA A 55 -3.53 -12.28 9.28
N THR A 56 -4.60 -11.93 10.00
CA THR A 56 -5.41 -10.74 9.70
C THR A 56 -4.56 -9.47 9.70
N LEU A 57 -4.91 -8.50 8.86
CA LEU A 57 -4.29 -7.16 8.90
C LEU A 57 -4.62 -6.49 10.24
N GLU A 58 -3.60 -5.99 10.90
CA GLU A 58 -3.67 -5.28 12.17
C GLU A 58 -3.25 -3.81 11.98
N ASN A 59 -3.56 -2.96 12.96
CA ASN A 59 -3.11 -1.57 13.00
C ASN A 59 -3.34 -0.78 11.69
N LEU A 60 -4.55 -0.87 11.16
CA LEU A 60 -4.97 -0.17 9.94
C LEU A 60 -4.99 1.34 10.18
N GLN A 61 -4.09 2.07 9.53
CA GLN A 61 -3.91 3.50 9.71
C GLN A 61 -3.88 4.25 8.37
N PRO A 62 -4.73 5.27 8.17
CA PRO A 62 -4.63 6.13 6.99
C PRO A 62 -3.35 6.97 7.08
N LEU A 63 -2.67 7.14 5.94
CA LEU A 63 -1.46 7.93 5.82
C LEU A 63 -1.64 9.07 4.80
N PRO A 64 -0.85 10.15 4.93
CA PRO A 64 -0.74 11.11 3.85
C PRO A 64 -0.13 10.42 2.62
N SER A 65 -0.86 10.42 1.52
CA SER A 65 -0.37 9.92 0.23
C SER A 65 0.81 10.75 -0.24
N ARG A 66 1.88 10.05 -0.65
CA ARG A 66 3.09 10.62 -1.24
C ARG A 66 3.06 10.56 -2.76
N GLN A 67 2.13 9.81 -3.33
CA GLN A 67 1.85 9.82 -4.75
C GLN A 67 1.08 11.11 -5.13
N GLY A 68 1.80 12.01 -5.79
CA GLY A 68 1.26 13.26 -6.31
C GLY A 68 1.66 13.45 -7.77
N SER A 69 0.73 13.95 -8.58
CA SER A 69 1.03 14.47 -9.91
C SER A 69 1.43 15.94 -9.81
N LEU A 70 2.49 16.32 -10.52
CA LEU A 70 2.92 17.73 -10.72
C LEU A 70 1.83 18.59 -11.38
N PHE A 71 0.79 17.98 -11.96
CA PHE A 71 -0.28 18.65 -12.70
C PHE A 71 -1.69 18.47 -12.10
N GLY A 72 -1.81 17.97 -10.86
CA GLY A 72 -3.10 17.96 -10.15
C GLY A 72 -4.12 16.90 -10.57
N GLU A 73 -3.75 15.93 -11.44
CA GLU A 73 -4.68 14.90 -11.94
C GLU A 73 -5.02 13.77 -10.93
N CYS A 74 -4.40 13.74 -9.74
CA CYS A 74 -4.78 12.79 -8.70
C CYS A 74 -5.95 13.35 -7.86
N LEU A 75 -7.15 13.32 -8.45
CA LEU A 75 -8.38 13.89 -7.89
C LEU A 75 -8.76 13.31 -6.51
N ARG A 76 -8.35 12.06 -6.21
CA ARG A 76 -8.49 11.45 -4.88
C ARG A 76 -7.31 10.54 -4.57
N ARG A 77 -6.51 10.96 -3.59
CA ARG A 77 -5.34 10.24 -3.11
C ARG A 77 -5.69 9.49 -1.84
N GLY A 78 -5.09 8.33 -1.63
CA GLY A 78 -5.20 7.63 -0.37
C GLY A 78 -4.06 6.66 -0.18
N ALA A 79 -3.43 6.77 0.99
CA ALA A 79 -2.47 5.80 1.46
C ALA A 79 -3.01 5.12 2.72
N LEU A 80 -2.77 3.83 2.84
CA LEU A 80 -3.18 3.04 3.98
C LEU A 80 -2.01 2.15 4.40
N GLN A 81 -1.81 2.09 5.70
CA GLN A 81 -0.85 1.21 6.33
C GLN A 81 -1.60 0.13 7.11
N ALA A 82 -1.03 -1.07 7.12
CA ALA A 82 -1.36 -2.10 8.08
C ALA A 82 -0.09 -2.81 8.55
N GLU A 83 -0.24 -3.60 9.59
CA GLU A 83 0.75 -4.56 10.03
C GLU A 83 0.17 -5.95 9.80
N VAL A 84 1.04 -6.92 9.54
CA VAL A 84 0.65 -8.31 9.38
C VAL A 84 1.69 -9.20 10.01
N ARG A 85 1.22 -10.31 10.58
CA ARG A 85 2.09 -11.39 11.03
C ARG A 85 1.98 -12.56 10.06
N CYS A 86 3.09 -12.97 9.45
CA CYS A 86 3.14 -14.19 8.68
C CYS A 86 3.04 -15.39 9.62
N GLN A 87 2.35 -16.42 9.18
CA GLN A 87 2.33 -17.71 9.85
C GLN A 87 3.70 -18.40 9.67
N PRO A 88 4.18 -19.13 10.68
CA PRO A 88 5.42 -19.90 10.59
C PRO A 88 5.31 -21.05 9.59
#